data_AF-A0A4Q7FL88-F1
#
_entry.id   AF-A0A4Q7FL88-F1
#
_cell.length_a   1.000
_cell.length_b   1.000
_cell.length_c   1.000
_cell.angle_alpha   90.00
_cell.angle_beta   90.00
_cell.angle_gamma   90.00
#
_symmetry.space_group_name_H-M   'P 1'
#
loop_
_entity.id
_entity.type
_entity.pdbx_description
1 polymer ?
#
loop_
_entity_poly.entity_id
_entity_poly.type
_entity_poly.pdbx_seq_one_letter_code
_entity_poly.pdbx_strand_id
1 'polypeptide(L)'
;MADYYPLIARAIAGLDPNAPGESRRALYERARAALIQQLRSVQPPLSESEITRERLSLEEAVRKVESEAAQRARETTRPATGSRSGDAFRRATA
;
A
#
# COMPACT_ATOMS: atom_id res chain seq x y z
N MET A 1 18.75 7.21 -3.27
CA MET A 1 17.39 7.69 -2.98
C MET A 1 16.93 6.97 -1.74
N ALA A 2 16.26 7.63 -0.80
CA ALA A 2 15.84 6.97 0.44
C ALA A 2 14.76 5.93 0.13
N ASP A 3 14.91 4.71 0.66
CA ASP A 3 13.91 3.67 0.49
C ASP A 3 12.74 3.92 1.44
N TYR A 4 11.73 4.67 0.99
CA TYR A 4 10.53 4.98 1.77
C TYR A 4 9.58 3.78 1.92
N TYR A 5 9.63 2.82 1.01
CA TYR A 5 8.77 1.65 1.01
C TYR A 5 8.81 0.83 2.32
N PRO A 6 9.97 0.38 2.85
CA PRO A 6 10.02 -0.39 4.08
C PRO A 6 9.50 0.39 5.30
N LEU A 7 9.67 1.73 5.33
CA LEU A 7 9.15 2.58 6.40
C LEU A 7 7.62 2.62 6.39
N ILE A 8 7.03 2.86 5.21
CA ILE A 8 5.57 2.92 5.05
C ILE A 8 4.93 1.55 5.24
N ALA A 9 5.53 0.49 4.69
CA ALA A 9 5.05 -0.88 4.84
C ALA A 9 5.00 -1.30 6.32
N ARG A 10 6.05 -0.97 7.10
CA ARG A 10 6.08 -1.24 8.55
C ARG A 10 5.01 -0.43 9.30
N ALA A 11 4.83 0.84 8.94
CA ALA A 11 3.83 1.69 9.58
C ALA A 11 2.40 1.16 9.35
N ILE A 12 2.11 0.66 8.14
CA ILE A 12 0.82 0.06 7.79
C ILE A 12 0.65 -1.32 8.43
N ALA A 13 1.71 -2.14 8.50
CA ALA A 13 1.67 -3.43 9.19
C ALA A 13 1.42 -3.30 10.70
N GLY A 14 1.76 -2.14 11.29
CA GLY A 14 1.44 -1.80 12.67
C GLY A 14 0.01 -1.26 12.87
N LEU A 15 -0.72 -0.94 11.80
CA LEU A 15 -2.14 -0.62 11.90
C LEU A 15 -2.96 -1.91 12.06
N ASP A 16 -4.09 -1.80 12.76
CA ASP A 16 -5.03 -2.91 12.87
C ASP A 16 -5.44 -3.38 11.45
N PRO A 17 -5.40 -4.68 11.14
CA PRO A 17 -5.81 -5.19 9.83
C PRO A 17 -7.29 -4.91 9.50
N ASN A 18 -8.11 -4.64 10.51
CA ASN A 18 -9.51 -4.21 10.37
C ASN A 18 -9.64 -2.67 10.37
N ALA A 19 -8.54 -1.92 10.47
CA ALA A 19 -8.59 -0.48 10.46
C ALA A 19 -9.21 0.02 9.14
N PRO A 20 -10.14 0.98 9.21
CA PRO A 20 -10.77 1.52 8.02
C PRO A 20 -9.72 2.18 7.11
N GLY A 21 -9.99 2.21 5.80
CA GLY A 21 -9.10 2.85 4.82
C GLY A 21 -8.80 4.33 5.15
N GLU A 22 -9.66 4.99 5.91
CA GLU A 22 -9.44 6.33 6.43
C GLU A 22 -8.24 6.43 7.40
N SER A 23 -8.03 5.45 8.27
CA SER A 23 -6.87 5.43 9.19
C SER A 23 -5.55 5.34 8.41
N ARG A 24 -5.52 4.54 7.33
CA ARG A 24 -4.37 4.48 6.41
C ARG A 24 -4.16 5.82 5.71
N ARG A 25 -5.23 6.44 5.22
CA ARG A 25 -5.18 7.75 4.55
C ARG A 25 -4.63 8.84 5.48
N ALA A 26 -5.10 8.89 6.73
CA ALA A 26 -4.58 9.82 7.73
C ALA A 26 -3.08 9.62 8.03
N LEU A 27 -2.61 8.37 8.03
CA LEU A 27 -1.19 8.05 8.18
C LEU A 27 -0.37 8.63 7.02
N TYR A 28 -0.82 8.44 5.77
CA TYR A 28 -0.13 8.97 4.60
C TYR A 28 -0.09 10.50 4.59
N GLU A 29 -1.19 11.18 4.93
CA GLU A 29 -1.20 12.64 5.04
C GLU A 29 -0.21 13.15 6.08
N ARG A 30 -0.15 12.51 7.26
CA ARG A 30 0.81 12.87 8.29
C ARG A 30 2.25 12.62 7.83
N ALA A 31 2.52 11.53 7.13
CA ALA A 31 3.85 11.23 6.58
C ALA A 31 4.29 12.26 5.52
N ARG A 32 3.39 12.66 4.62
CA ARG A 32 3.65 13.72 3.62
C ARG A 32 4.01 15.05 4.28
N ALA A 33 3.21 15.48 5.26
CA ALA A 33 3.42 16.74 5.97
C ALA A 33 4.75 16.72 6.73
N ALA A 34 5.05 15.62 7.44
CA ALA A 34 6.29 15.46 8.18
C ALA A 34 7.52 15.47 7.26
N LEU A 35 7.46 14.79 6.10
CA LEU A 35 8.55 14.79 5.12
C LEU A 35 8.86 16.20 4.62
N ILE A 36 7.84 16.98 4.26
CA ILE A 36 8.05 18.36 3.78
C ILE A 36 8.67 19.24 4.86
N GLN A 37 8.20 19.13 6.10
CA GLN A 37 8.78 19.87 7.23
C GLN A 37 10.25 19.47 7.42
N GLN A 38 10.55 18.17 7.46
CA GLN A 38 11.92 17.67 7.62
C GLN A 38 12.84 18.16 6.50
N LEU A 39 12.45 18.01 5.23
CA LEU A 39 13.27 18.42 4.08
C LEU A 39 13.55 19.93 4.08
N ARG A 40 12.63 20.75 4.58
CA ARG A 40 12.82 22.21 4.73
C ARG A 40 13.69 22.58 5.92
N SER A 41 13.76 21.73 6.94
CA SER A 41 14.60 21.94 8.12
C SER A 41 16.06 21.50 7.93
N VAL A 42 16.39 20.77 6.86
CA VAL A 42 17.77 20.33 6.57
C VAL A 42 18.67 21.54 6.25
N GLN A 43 19.90 21.53 6.76
CA GLN A 43 20.95 22.50 6.43
C GLN A 43 22.16 21.80 5.78
N PRO A 44 22.65 22.28 4.62
CA PRO A 44 22.10 23.38 3.81
C PRO A 44 20.71 23.04 3.22
N PRO A 45 19.87 24.05 2.93
CA PRO A 45 18.52 23.82 2.43
C PRO A 45 18.55 23.08 1.09
N LEU A 46 17.71 22.06 0.97
CA LEU A 46 17.53 21.32 -0.28
C LEU A 46 16.90 22.22 -1.34
N SER A 47 17.29 22.00 -2.60
CA SER A 47 16.64 22.66 -3.73
C SER A 47 15.19 22.19 -3.90
N GLU A 48 14.34 23.01 -4.51
CA GLU A 48 12.96 22.60 -4.79
C GLU A 48 12.86 21.34 -5.66
N SER A 49 13.83 21.11 -6.55
CA SER A 49 13.92 19.90 -7.37
C SER A 49 14.20 18.66 -6.53
N GLU A 50 15.09 18.74 -5.53
CA GLU A 50 15.35 17.66 -4.60
C GLU A 50 14.13 17.38 -3.72
N ILE A 51 13.51 18.42 -3.17
CA ILE A 51 12.28 18.27 -2.38
C ILE A 51 11.19 17.59 -3.22
N THR A 52 11.04 17.97 -4.48
CA THR A 52 10.06 17.35 -5.38
C THR A 52 10.39 15.88 -5.67
N ARG A 53 11.67 15.55 -5.90
CA ARG A 53 12.10 14.16 -6.10
C ARG A 53 11.83 13.29 -4.87
N GLU A 54 12.14 13.79 -3.68
CA GLU A 54 11.87 13.07 -2.42
C GLU A 54 10.36 12.88 -2.19
N ARG A 55 9.55 13.91 -2.48
CA ARG A 55 8.09 13.80 -2.42
C ARG A 55 7.55 12.76 -3.39
N LEU A 56 8.04 12.73 -4.63
CA LEU A 56 7.61 11.74 -5.63
C LEU A 56 7.97 10.32 -5.19
N SER A 57 9.17 10.12 -4.64
CA SER A 57 9.60 8.82 -4.13
C SER A 57 8.70 8.32 -2.98
N LEU A 58 8.29 9.21 -2.08
CA LEU A 58 7.31 8.88 -1.04
C LEU A 58 5.95 8.49 -1.63
N GLU A 59 5.44 9.24 -2.62
CA GLU A 59 4.16 8.95 -3.27
C GLU A 59 4.16 7.59 -3.98
N GLU A 60 5.26 7.24 -4.66
CA GLU A 60 5.43 5.94 -5.31
C GLU A 60 5.41 4.80 -4.29
N ALA A 61 6.10 4.96 -3.17
CA ALA A 61 6.09 3.98 -2.09
C ALA A 61 4.68 3.79 -1.51
N VAL A 62 3.94 4.89 -1.27
CA VAL A 62 2.55 4.84 -0.78
C VAL A 62 1.65 4.11 -1.78
N ARG A 63 1.73 4.44 -3.07
CA ARG A 63 0.92 3.77 -4.12
C ARG A 63 1.18 2.27 -4.17
N LYS A 64 2.44 1.86 -4.05
CA LYS A 64 2.81 0.43 -4.05
C LYS A 64 2.21 -0.29 -2.84
N VAL A 65 2.38 0.27 -1.64
CA VAL A 65 1.82 -0.32 -0.40
C VAL A 65 0.29 -0.40 -0.45
N GLU A 66 -0.38 0.64 -0.93
CA GLU A 66 -1.84 0.64 -1.06
C GLU A 66 -2.33 -0.39 -2.10
N SER A 67 -1.61 -0.55 -3.21
CA SER A 67 -1.94 -1.59 -4.21
C SER A 67 -1.83 -2.99 -3.60
N GLU A 68 -0.75 -3.27 -2.87
CA GLU A 68 -0.54 -4.54 -2.20
C GLU A 68 -1.56 -4.78 -1.08
N ALA A 69 -1.89 -3.76 -0.29
CA ALA A 69 -2.92 -3.84 0.74
C ALA A 69 -4.31 -4.10 0.14
N ALA A 70 -4.65 -3.44 -0.96
CA ALA A 70 -5.90 -3.65 -1.69
C ALA A 70 -5.96 -5.05 -2.33
N GLN A 71 -4.86 -5.55 -2.86
CA GLN A 71 -4.75 -6.92 -3.38
C GLN A 71 -5.00 -7.95 -2.26
N ARG A 72 -4.32 -7.81 -1.12
CA ARG A 72 -4.53 -8.68 0.04
C ARG A 72 -5.97 -8.66 0.51
N ALA A 73 -6.58 -7.48 0.67
CA ALA A 73 -7.99 -7.37 1.07
C ALA A 73 -8.95 -8.08 0.10
N ARG A 74 -8.68 -8.00 -1.22
CA ARG A 74 -9.44 -8.73 -2.25
C ARG A 74 -9.26 -10.24 -2.15
N GLU A 75 -8.06 -10.72 -1.87
CA GLU A 75 -7.77 -12.14 -1.66
C GLU A 75 -8.50 -12.68 -0.43
N THR A 76 -8.51 -11.94 0.69
CA THR A 76 -9.27 -12.34 1.89
C THR A 76 -10.78 -12.38 1.67
N THR A 77 -11.29 -11.53 0.77
CA THR A 77 -12.73 -11.41 0.48
C THR A 77 -13.20 -12.40 -0.60
N ARG A 78 -12.29 -12.98 -1.41
CA ARG A 78 -12.67 -14.03 -2.38
C ARG A 78 -13.05 -15.29 -1.60
N PRO A 79 -14.33 -15.72 -1.58
CA PRO A 79 -14.62 -17.06 -1.13
C PRO A 79 -13.91 -18.01 -2.10
N ALA A 80 -13.31 -19.08 -1.57
CA ALA A 80 -12.72 -20.15 -2.35
C ALA A 80 -13.80 -20.93 -3.14
N THR A 81 -14.51 -20.28 -4.06
CA THR A 81 -15.44 -20.92 -5.00
C THR A 81 -14.71 -21.14 -6.32
N GLY A 82 -13.79 -22.10 -6.31
CA GLY A 82 -13.02 -22.41 -7.52
C GLY A 82 -12.27 -23.74 -7.50
N SER A 83 -12.56 -24.63 -6.55
CA SER A 83 -11.95 -25.95 -6.53
C SER A 83 -12.90 -26.99 -5.99
N ARG A 84 -14.03 -27.22 -6.67
CA ARG A 84 -14.73 -28.51 -6.64
C ARG A 84 -15.40 -28.78 -7.99
N SER A 85 -15.07 -29.94 -8.54
CA SER A 85 -15.89 -30.74 -9.44
C SER A 85 -15.92 -30.36 -10.92
N GLY A 86 -14.78 -30.53 -11.59
CA GLY A 86 -14.75 -31.02 -12.98
C GLY A 86 -14.75 -32.55 -13.07
N ASP A 87 -15.01 -33.24 -11.95
CA ASP A 87 -14.97 -34.69 -11.85
C ASP A 87 -16.39 -35.25 -11.77
N ALA A 88 -16.72 -36.07 -12.76
CA ALA A 88 -17.78 -37.08 -12.76
C ALA A 88 -19.24 -36.58 -12.87
N PHE A 89 -19.95 -36.91 -13.96
CA PHE A 89 -20.56 -38.24 -14.13
C PHE A 89 -21.50 -38.28 -15.35
N ARG A 90 -21.24 -39.27 -16.22
CA ARG A 90 -22.14 -40.02 -17.11
C ARG A 90 -23.62 -39.62 -17.12
N ARG A 91 -24.17 -39.42 -18.32
CA ARG A 91 -25.27 -40.25 -18.85
C ARG A 91 -25.48 -39.99 -20.34
N ALA A 92 -24.84 -40.83 -21.16
CA ALA A 92 -25.39 -41.22 -22.45
C ALA A 92 -26.48 -42.27 -22.19
N THR A 93 -27.71 -41.95 -22.56
CA THR A 93 -28.84 -42.88 -22.72
C THR A 93 -29.50 -42.42 -24.02
N ALA A 94 -29.34 -43.19 -25.10
CA ALA A 94 -30.21 -44.32 -25.49
C ALA A 94 -31.50 -43.80 -26.10
#